data_AF-A0A540KKR9-F1
#
_entry.id   AF-A0A540KKR9-F1
#
_cell.length_a   1.000
_cell.length_b   1.000
_cell.length_c   1.000
_cell.angle_alpha   90.00
_cell.angle_beta   90.00
_cell.angle_gamma   90.00
#
_symmetry.space_group_name_H-M   'P 1'
#
loop_
_entity.id
_entity.type
_entity.pdbx_description
1 polymer ?
#
loop_
_entity_poly.entity_id
_entity_poly.type
_entity_poly.pdbx_seq_one_letter_code
_entity_poly.pdbx_strand_id
1 'polypeptide(L)'
;MEFPILSSDGQERDTKITVYTTRPDTIFGATYLVVAPEHPLLSVLVSTTQRETVEEYTDIASRKSDLESTDLQKEETVVFTVNGEAIPIWVADYVLGSYGTGAIMAVTAHDTRDFESASKFDIPIRWVVDDKNISGFKKAYSGTVINSSNPTLWLDINGLSSKVAASEVIDWAEKTANGKKKAKTKDHLSGKPARRETSSMPQWAGSCWYYLRFMDPKNSEELVAKTKEMYWNQVDVYVAGAEHAVLHLLYSRFWHKIMKSGDSFVLKDDPNIYLIARSHKMSVHRFLGRTWRLVVGSPLSDGTFKDGTVVTDEDPTLEQLRPLHKCIAKADPAYLKESTSVLPVQINGKTRGTIQVEETCSEEDAFQLASQDEKLSKYLDGKSIKKRIFVPSKILNVILDRGNVKAAVR
;
A
#
# COMPACT_ATOMS: atom_id res chain seq x y z
N MET A 1 -20.56 -11.28 -20.85
CA MET A 1 -20.66 -12.15 -22.04
C MET A 1 -20.60 -13.59 -21.56
N GLU A 2 -21.25 -14.49 -22.26
CA GLU A 2 -21.30 -15.93 -21.96
C GLU A 2 -20.68 -16.66 -23.14
N PHE A 3 -19.56 -17.35 -22.91
CA PHE A 3 -18.74 -17.99 -23.94
C PHE A 3 -18.80 -19.52 -23.80
N PRO A 4 -19.09 -20.29 -24.87
CA PRO A 4 -19.17 -21.75 -24.81
C PRO A 4 -17.77 -22.37 -24.73
N ILE A 5 -17.62 -23.38 -23.85
CA ILE A 5 -16.38 -24.13 -23.68
C ILE A 5 -16.33 -25.22 -24.75
N LEU A 6 -15.19 -25.38 -25.42
CA LEU A 6 -14.98 -26.49 -26.34
C LEU A 6 -14.23 -27.64 -25.66
N SER A 7 -14.43 -28.87 -26.09
CA SER A 7 -13.50 -29.98 -25.82
C SER A 7 -12.27 -29.92 -26.74
N SER A 8 -11.27 -30.75 -26.43
CA SER A 8 -10.00 -30.85 -27.17
C SER A 8 -10.14 -31.38 -28.61
N ASP A 9 -11.33 -31.87 -28.98
CA ASP A 9 -11.74 -32.24 -30.34
C ASP A 9 -12.49 -31.10 -31.08
N GLY A 10 -12.69 -29.95 -30.42
CA GLY A 10 -13.35 -28.77 -30.98
C GLY A 10 -14.88 -28.72 -30.85
N GLN A 11 -15.53 -29.70 -30.21
CA GLN A 11 -16.98 -29.69 -30.01
C GLN A 11 -17.41 -28.78 -28.85
N GLU A 12 -18.56 -28.11 -28.97
CA GLU A 12 -19.15 -27.32 -27.88
C GLU A 12 -19.64 -28.22 -26.73
N ARG A 13 -19.22 -27.88 -25.50
CA ARG A 13 -19.77 -28.41 -24.25
C ARG A 13 -20.95 -27.54 -23.79
N ASP A 14 -21.89 -28.13 -23.06
CA ASP A 14 -23.04 -27.43 -22.45
C ASP A 14 -22.65 -26.41 -21.35
N THR A 15 -21.36 -26.35 -20.97
CA THR A 15 -20.84 -25.41 -19.97
C THR A 15 -20.35 -24.11 -20.61
N LYS A 16 -20.71 -22.96 -20.04
CA LYS A 16 -20.28 -21.63 -20.50
C LYS A 16 -19.49 -20.87 -19.43
N ILE A 17 -18.45 -20.12 -19.83
CA ILE A 17 -17.78 -19.14 -18.97
C ILE A 17 -18.53 -17.81 -19.05
N THR A 18 -18.88 -17.22 -17.90
CA THR A 18 -19.44 -15.85 -17.86
C THR A 18 -18.36 -14.85 -17.50
N VAL A 19 -18.04 -13.93 -18.40
CA VAL A 19 -17.10 -12.83 -18.13
C VAL A 19 -17.83 -11.49 -17.97
N TYR A 20 -17.25 -10.60 -17.16
CA TYR A 20 -17.67 -9.20 -17.05
C TYR A 20 -16.74 -8.28 -17.86
N THR A 21 -17.30 -7.28 -18.54
CA THR A 21 -16.54 -6.23 -19.21
C THR A 21 -17.32 -4.91 -19.20
N THR A 22 -16.60 -3.79 -19.12
CA THR A 22 -17.10 -2.42 -19.32
C THR A 22 -16.84 -1.90 -20.74
N ARG A 23 -16.06 -2.64 -21.54
CA ARG A 23 -15.71 -2.35 -22.95
C ARG A 23 -16.24 -3.45 -23.88
N PRO A 24 -17.56 -3.59 -24.08
CA PRO A 24 -18.09 -4.51 -25.08
C PRO A 24 -17.81 -4.03 -26.51
N ASP A 25 -17.46 -2.76 -26.74
CA ASP A 25 -17.04 -2.25 -28.05
C ASP A 25 -15.73 -2.85 -28.57
N THR A 26 -14.90 -3.40 -27.69
CA THR A 26 -13.58 -3.98 -28.05
C THR A 26 -13.60 -5.51 -28.13
N ILE A 27 -14.77 -6.14 -28.16
CA ILE A 27 -14.95 -7.59 -28.03
C ILE A 27 -14.21 -8.43 -29.09
N PHE A 28 -14.07 -7.91 -30.30
CA PHE A 28 -13.32 -8.55 -31.40
C PHE A 28 -11.79 -8.56 -31.17
N GLY A 29 -11.30 -7.74 -30.24
CA GLY A 29 -9.90 -7.65 -29.84
C GLY A 29 -9.53 -8.58 -28.68
N ALA A 30 -10.47 -9.39 -28.20
CA ALA A 30 -10.17 -10.42 -27.21
C ALA A 30 -9.33 -11.54 -27.84
N THR A 31 -8.15 -11.83 -27.27
CA THR A 31 -7.26 -12.91 -27.75
C THR A 31 -7.03 -14.02 -26.74
N TYR A 32 -7.47 -13.85 -25.49
CA TYR A 32 -7.56 -14.89 -24.48
C TYR A 32 -8.63 -14.54 -23.45
N LEU A 33 -9.08 -15.55 -22.68
CA LEU A 33 -9.84 -15.34 -21.45
C LEU A 33 -8.93 -15.56 -20.25
N VAL A 34 -9.27 -14.97 -19.10
CA VAL A 34 -8.56 -15.21 -17.84
C VAL A 34 -9.56 -15.51 -16.73
N VAL A 35 -9.28 -16.53 -15.94
CA VAL A 35 -10.05 -16.94 -14.76
C VAL A 35 -9.21 -16.82 -13.48
N ALA A 36 -9.88 -16.57 -12.37
CA ALA A 36 -9.28 -16.62 -11.04
C ALA A 36 -8.82 -18.05 -10.67
N PRO A 37 -7.78 -18.22 -9.83
CA PRO A 37 -7.44 -19.51 -9.25
C PRO A 37 -8.59 -20.13 -8.44
N GLU A 38 -9.45 -19.30 -7.82
CA GLU A 38 -10.61 -19.75 -7.04
C GLU A 38 -11.89 -19.89 -7.91
N HIS A 39 -11.79 -19.78 -9.24
CA HIS A 39 -12.97 -19.74 -10.10
C HIS A 39 -13.75 -21.08 -10.08
N PRO A 40 -15.07 -21.09 -9.82
CA PRO A 40 -15.83 -22.34 -9.57
C PRO A 40 -15.84 -23.38 -10.70
N LEU A 41 -15.52 -23.00 -11.94
CA LEU A 41 -15.43 -23.93 -13.07
C LEU A 41 -14.00 -24.46 -13.32
N LEU A 42 -12.98 -24.02 -12.59
CA LEU A 42 -11.57 -24.31 -12.92
C LEU A 42 -11.29 -25.81 -13.09
N SER A 43 -11.80 -26.66 -12.19
CA SER A 43 -11.65 -28.12 -12.25
C SER A 43 -12.30 -28.78 -13.48
N VAL A 44 -13.21 -28.09 -14.17
CA VAL A 44 -13.88 -28.52 -15.42
C VAL A 44 -13.19 -27.95 -16.67
N LEU A 45 -12.47 -26.84 -16.52
CA LEU A 45 -11.68 -26.20 -17.57
C LEU A 45 -10.33 -26.89 -17.77
N VAL A 46 -9.65 -27.25 -16.68
CA VAL A 46 -8.28 -27.78 -16.69
C VAL A 46 -8.22 -29.20 -17.26
N SER A 47 -7.31 -29.42 -18.21
CA SER A 47 -7.06 -30.73 -18.82
C SER A 47 -6.40 -31.71 -17.85
N THR A 48 -6.56 -33.01 -18.08
CA THR A 48 -5.94 -34.06 -17.24
C THR A 48 -4.41 -34.04 -17.30
N THR A 49 -3.82 -33.44 -18.34
CA THR A 49 -2.38 -33.27 -18.53
C THR A 49 -1.79 -32.08 -17.76
N GLN A 50 -2.60 -31.11 -17.33
CA GLN A 50 -2.14 -29.90 -16.65
C GLN A 50 -2.64 -29.75 -15.20
N ARG A 51 -3.46 -30.70 -14.73
CA ARG A 51 -4.11 -30.63 -13.40
C ARG A 51 -3.11 -30.36 -12.28
N GLU A 52 -2.02 -31.11 -12.22
CA GLU A 52 -0.99 -30.97 -11.18
C GLU A 52 -0.39 -29.55 -11.17
N THR A 53 -0.04 -29.01 -12.34
CA THR A 53 0.54 -27.66 -12.48
C THR A 53 -0.43 -26.54 -12.10
N VAL A 54 -1.71 -26.67 -12.47
CA VAL A 54 -2.72 -25.66 -12.11
C VAL A 54 -3.13 -25.76 -10.63
N GLU A 55 -3.16 -26.96 -10.06
CA GLU A 55 -3.37 -27.16 -8.61
C GLU A 55 -2.19 -26.59 -7.80
N GLU A 56 -0.94 -26.80 -8.23
CA GLU A 56 0.26 -26.17 -7.65
C GLU A 56 0.21 -24.63 -7.75
N TYR A 57 -0.09 -24.07 -8.92
CA TYR A 57 -0.23 -22.62 -9.08
C TYR A 57 -1.36 -22.04 -8.22
N THR A 58 -2.48 -22.77 -8.07
CA THR A 58 -3.62 -22.35 -7.25
C THR A 58 -3.28 -22.35 -5.76
N ASP A 59 -2.55 -23.38 -5.28
CA ASP A 59 -2.04 -23.42 -3.91
C ASP A 59 -1.05 -22.27 -3.64
N ILE A 60 -0.12 -22.00 -4.57
CA ILE A 60 0.80 -20.86 -4.50
C ILE A 60 0.04 -19.51 -4.48
N ALA A 61 -0.95 -19.34 -5.35
CA ALA A 61 -1.76 -18.12 -5.40
C ALA A 61 -2.56 -17.91 -4.10
N SER A 62 -3.16 -18.97 -3.54
CA SER A 62 -3.95 -18.91 -2.30
C SER A 62 -3.16 -18.46 -1.05
N ARG A 63 -1.82 -18.44 -1.14
CA ARG A 63 -0.89 -18.03 -0.07
C ARG A 63 -0.42 -16.57 -0.21
N LYS A 64 -0.67 -15.92 -1.35
CA LYS A 64 -0.44 -14.48 -1.55
C LYS A 64 -1.61 -13.68 -0.95
N SER A 65 -1.38 -12.43 -0.58
CA SER A 65 -2.49 -11.48 -0.33
C SER A 65 -2.95 -10.79 -1.62
N ASP A 66 -4.20 -10.31 -1.64
CA ASP A 66 -4.80 -9.52 -2.75
C ASP A 66 -3.95 -8.32 -3.22
N LEU A 67 -2.96 -7.88 -2.42
CA LEU A 67 -2.05 -6.77 -2.71
C LEU A 67 -0.72 -7.22 -3.35
N GLU A 68 -0.40 -8.51 -3.28
CA GLU A 68 0.81 -9.13 -3.85
C GLU A 68 0.51 -9.83 -5.18
N SER A 69 -0.77 -10.17 -5.43
CA SER A 69 -1.28 -10.74 -6.68
C SER A 69 -0.99 -9.85 -7.90
N THR A 70 0.06 -10.22 -8.62
CA THR A 70 0.64 -9.51 -9.77
C THR A 70 1.22 -10.46 -10.82
N ASP A 71 1.01 -11.78 -10.67
CA ASP A 71 1.69 -12.80 -11.46
C ASP A 71 0.72 -13.59 -12.35
N LEU A 72 1.29 -14.28 -13.34
CA LEU A 72 0.56 -14.86 -14.45
C LEU A 72 1.37 -16.05 -14.98
N GLN A 73 0.76 -17.24 -15.03
CA GLN A 73 1.41 -18.47 -15.48
C GLN A 73 0.51 -19.24 -16.47
N LYS A 74 1.12 -20.21 -17.18
CA LYS A 74 0.52 -21.09 -18.21
C LYS A 74 -0.54 -22.04 -17.60
N GLU A 75 -1.52 -22.61 -18.30
CA GLU A 75 -2.05 -22.38 -19.67
C GLU A 75 -3.61 -22.52 -19.62
N GLU A 76 -4.45 -22.94 -20.57
CA GLU A 76 -4.41 -23.70 -21.85
C GLU A 76 -5.63 -23.34 -22.75
N THR A 77 -5.64 -23.82 -24.00
CA THR A 77 -6.85 -23.98 -24.84
C THR A 77 -7.96 -24.78 -24.10
N VAL A 78 -9.27 -24.49 -24.21
CA VAL A 78 -10.04 -23.89 -25.32
C VAL A 78 -11.32 -23.15 -24.83
N VAL A 79 -11.67 -22.01 -25.45
CA VAL A 79 -13.05 -21.46 -25.56
C VAL A 79 -13.24 -20.74 -26.91
N PHE A 80 -14.46 -20.69 -27.46
CA PHE A 80 -14.76 -20.06 -28.77
C PHE A 80 -14.90 -18.52 -28.72
N THR A 81 -14.70 -17.84 -29.86
CA THR A 81 -14.61 -16.37 -29.96
C THR A 81 -15.84 -15.68 -30.58
N VAL A 82 -15.83 -14.34 -30.55
CA VAL A 82 -16.67 -13.48 -31.41
C VAL A 82 -16.14 -13.36 -32.85
N ASN A 83 -15.02 -14.00 -33.19
CA ASN A 83 -14.35 -13.90 -34.50
C ASN A 83 -14.48 -15.19 -35.34
N GLY A 84 -15.02 -16.28 -34.78
CA GLY A 84 -15.08 -17.61 -35.41
C GLY A 84 -13.85 -18.50 -35.19
N GLU A 85 -12.84 -17.98 -34.48
CA GLU A 85 -11.64 -18.70 -34.02
C GLU A 85 -11.85 -19.28 -32.60
N ALA A 86 -10.87 -20.04 -32.10
CA ALA A 86 -10.76 -20.40 -30.68
C ALA A 86 -9.67 -19.57 -29.99
N ILE A 87 -9.86 -19.25 -28.70
CA ILE A 87 -8.87 -18.56 -27.85
C ILE A 87 -8.58 -19.38 -26.58
N PRO A 88 -7.35 -19.27 -26.03
CA PRO A 88 -6.99 -19.95 -24.79
C PRO A 88 -7.62 -19.28 -23.56
N ILE A 89 -7.71 -20.04 -22.48
CA ILE A 89 -8.05 -19.58 -21.14
C ILE A 89 -6.76 -19.61 -20.32
N TRP A 90 -6.52 -18.59 -19.49
CA TRP A 90 -5.38 -18.53 -18.58
C TRP A 90 -5.86 -18.45 -17.14
N VAL A 91 -5.05 -18.90 -16.20
CA VAL A 91 -5.29 -18.75 -14.75
C VAL A 91 -4.33 -17.70 -14.22
N ALA A 92 -4.82 -16.69 -13.50
CA ALA A 92 -3.96 -15.61 -13.02
C ALA A 92 -4.48 -14.95 -11.73
N ASP A 93 -3.59 -14.76 -10.76
CA ASP A 93 -3.92 -14.20 -9.45
C ASP A 93 -4.37 -12.72 -9.49
N TYR A 94 -4.05 -11.96 -10.55
CA TYR A 94 -4.58 -10.61 -10.76
C TYR A 94 -6.09 -10.55 -11.07
N VAL A 95 -6.73 -11.69 -11.37
CA VAL A 95 -8.18 -11.81 -11.55
C VAL A 95 -8.80 -12.35 -10.27
N LEU A 96 -9.33 -11.46 -9.43
CA LEU A 96 -9.91 -11.83 -8.14
C LEU A 96 -11.21 -12.64 -8.31
N GLY A 97 -11.26 -13.87 -7.79
CA GLY A 97 -12.46 -14.73 -7.83
C GLY A 97 -13.70 -14.10 -7.19
N SER A 98 -13.50 -13.22 -6.21
CA SER A 98 -14.54 -12.45 -5.53
C SER A 98 -15.13 -11.29 -6.35
N TYR A 99 -14.51 -10.90 -7.48
CA TYR A 99 -14.88 -9.70 -8.23
C TYR A 99 -15.58 -10.00 -9.56
N GLY A 100 -16.72 -9.34 -9.81
CA GLY A 100 -17.43 -9.34 -11.10
C GLY A 100 -18.12 -10.66 -11.44
N THR A 101 -17.32 -11.65 -11.86
CA THR A 101 -17.66 -13.06 -12.11
C THR A 101 -16.46 -14.01 -11.88
N GLY A 102 -15.31 -13.53 -11.40
CA GLY A 102 -14.07 -14.30 -11.33
C GLY A 102 -13.44 -14.65 -12.70
N ALA A 103 -13.90 -14.01 -13.78
CA ALA A 103 -13.40 -14.22 -15.14
C ALA A 103 -13.53 -12.96 -16.01
N ILE A 104 -12.54 -12.72 -16.87
CA ILE A 104 -12.46 -11.59 -17.81
C ILE A 104 -12.15 -12.07 -19.25
N MET A 105 -12.45 -11.21 -20.23
CA MET A 105 -11.88 -11.31 -21.58
C MET A 105 -10.69 -10.35 -21.66
N ALA A 106 -9.53 -10.83 -22.09
CA ALA A 106 -8.33 -10.02 -22.18
C ALA A 106 -8.20 -9.38 -23.57
N VAL A 107 -8.18 -8.05 -23.61
CA VAL A 107 -8.21 -7.25 -24.85
C VAL A 107 -6.89 -6.54 -25.03
N THR A 108 -5.97 -7.22 -25.70
CA THR A 108 -4.52 -6.96 -25.64
C THR A 108 -4.05 -5.61 -26.20
N ALA A 109 -4.85 -4.93 -27.03
CA ALA A 109 -4.56 -3.56 -27.47
C ALA A 109 -5.21 -2.47 -26.59
N HIS A 110 -6.18 -2.83 -25.73
CA HIS A 110 -7.13 -1.89 -25.10
C HIS A 110 -7.32 -2.05 -23.58
N ASP A 111 -6.51 -2.85 -22.90
CA ASP A 111 -6.21 -2.73 -21.46
C ASP A 111 -4.69 -2.81 -21.27
N THR A 112 -4.12 -1.98 -20.40
CA THR A 112 -2.67 -1.93 -20.18
C THR A 112 -2.12 -3.23 -19.58
N ARG A 113 -2.88 -3.91 -18.72
CA ARG A 113 -2.45 -5.17 -18.07
C ARG A 113 -2.46 -6.32 -19.07
N ASP A 114 -3.49 -6.36 -19.93
CA ASP A 114 -3.59 -7.35 -20.99
C ASP A 114 -2.50 -7.12 -22.05
N PHE A 115 -2.12 -5.86 -22.34
CA PHE A 115 -1.00 -5.52 -23.21
C PHE A 115 0.36 -5.96 -22.62
N GLU A 116 0.61 -5.66 -21.34
CA GLU A 116 1.84 -6.05 -20.65
C GLU A 116 1.98 -7.57 -20.54
N SER A 117 0.87 -8.26 -20.24
CA SER A 117 0.77 -9.71 -20.23
C SER A 117 1.04 -10.31 -21.61
N ALA A 118 0.36 -9.83 -22.65
CA ALA A 118 0.57 -10.29 -24.02
C ALA A 118 2.02 -10.09 -24.49
N SER A 119 2.64 -8.97 -24.10
CA SER A 119 4.05 -8.69 -24.38
C SER A 119 5.02 -9.63 -23.63
N LYS A 120 4.64 -10.11 -22.43
CA LYS A 120 5.43 -11.07 -21.62
C LYS A 120 5.34 -12.51 -22.16
N PHE A 121 4.23 -12.87 -22.80
CA PHE A 121 3.92 -14.25 -23.22
C PHE A 121 3.76 -14.45 -24.75
N ASP A 122 4.17 -13.47 -25.56
CA ASP A 122 4.09 -13.47 -27.03
C ASP A 122 2.67 -13.73 -27.58
N ILE A 123 1.65 -13.21 -26.88
CA ILE A 123 0.24 -13.36 -27.25
C ILE A 123 -0.14 -12.28 -28.28
N PRO A 124 -0.91 -12.60 -29.34
CA PRO A 124 -1.30 -11.62 -30.36
C PRO A 124 -1.99 -10.34 -29.81
N ILE A 125 -1.53 -9.18 -30.30
CA ILE A 125 -2.06 -7.86 -29.98
C ILE A 125 -3.05 -7.40 -31.06
N ARG A 126 -4.36 -7.35 -30.74
CA ARG A 126 -5.43 -7.07 -31.73
C ARG A 126 -6.03 -5.67 -31.63
N TRP A 127 -5.64 -4.80 -32.55
CA TRP A 127 -6.14 -3.42 -32.66
C TRP A 127 -7.54 -3.35 -33.28
N VAL A 128 -8.56 -3.22 -32.42
CA VAL A 128 -9.97 -3.06 -32.83
C VAL A 128 -10.57 -1.66 -32.61
N VAL A 129 -9.77 -0.68 -32.20
CA VAL A 129 -10.19 0.74 -32.09
C VAL A 129 -9.04 1.61 -32.60
N ASP A 130 -9.38 2.57 -33.45
CA ASP A 130 -8.50 3.62 -34.00
C ASP A 130 -8.82 4.97 -33.33
N ASP A 131 -7.78 5.70 -32.95
CA ASP A 131 -7.86 7.13 -32.59
C ASP A 131 -6.89 7.92 -33.47
N LYS A 132 -7.48 8.65 -34.42
CA LYS A 132 -6.81 9.37 -35.50
C LYS A 132 -5.89 10.51 -35.05
N ASN A 133 -5.77 10.76 -33.74
CA ASN A 133 -5.00 11.86 -33.17
C ASN A 133 -3.80 11.44 -32.29
N ILE A 134 -3.55 10.14 -32.04
CA ILE A 134 -2.53 9.71 -31.05
C ILE A 134 -1.34 8.98 -31.69
N SER A 135 -0.23 9.72 -31.86
CA SER A 135 1.09 9.17 -32.20
C SER A 135 1.80 8.54 -30.99
N GLY A 136 1.21 7.49 -30.41
CA GLY A 136 1.79 6.79 -29.25
C GLY A 136 0.94 5.64 -28.69
N PHE A 137 1.22 4.42 -29.15
CA PHE A 137 0.50 3.18 -28.78
C PHE A 137 0.75 2.74 -27.32
N LYS A 138 0.21 3.43 -26.31
CA LYS A 138 0.48 3.12 -24.89
C LYS A 138 -0.68 3.17 -23.88
N LYS A 139 -1.94 3.38 -24.27
CA LYS A 139 -3.10 3.25 -23.35
C LYS A 139 -4.36 2.73 -24.04
N ALA A 140 -5.31 2.28 -23.23
CA ALA A 140 -6.70 2.09 -23.60
C ALA A 140 -7.37 3.42 -23.97
N TYR A 141 -7.83 3.55 -25.22
CA TYR A 141 -8.54 4.75 -25.71
C TYR A 141 -9.99 4.43 -26.13
N SER A 142 -10.77 5.47 -26.43
CA SER A 142 -12.11 5.40 -27.02
C SER A 142 -12.08 6.12 -28.36
N GLY A 143 -12.55 5.50 -29.44
CA GLY A 143 -12.36 6.04 -30.79
C GLY A 143 -13.34 5.48 -31.81
N THR A 144 -12.89 5.30 -33.05
CA THR A 144 -13.62 4.62 -34.11
C THR A 144 -13.28 3.13 -34.10
N VAL A 145 -14.28 2.26 -34.07
CA VAL A 145 -14.09 0.81 -34.07
C VAL A 145 -13.67 0.31 -35.45
N ILE A 146 -12.70 -0.59 -35.49
CA ILE A 146 -12.10 -1.18 -36.69
C ILE A 146 -11.91 -2.70 -36.50
N ASN A 147 -11.63 -3.43 -37.58
CA ASN A 147 -11.35 -4.88 -37.57
C ASN A 147 -12.41 -5.73 -36.82
N SER A 148 -13.67 -5.27 -36.81
CA SER A 148 -14.73 -5.76 -35.94
C SER A 148 -16.01 -6.10 -36.71
N SER A 149 -15.92 -7.18 -37.52
CA SER A 149 -17.05 -7.76 -38.26
C SER A 149 -16.97 -9.28 -38.25
N ASN A 150 -18.10 -9.95 -38.04
CA ASN A 150 -18.26 -11.38 -38.20
C ASN A 150 -19.59 -11.68 -38.91
N PRO A 151 -19.55 -12.09 -40.20
CA PRO A 151 -20.76 -12.44 -40.96
C PRO A 151 -21.56 -13.60 -40.36
N THR A 152 -20.89 -14.60 -39.79
CA THR A 152 -21.55 -15.78 -39.18
C THR A 152 -22.34 -15.43 -37.92
N LEU A 153 -21.86 -14.44 -37.16
CA LEU A 153 -22.55 -13.91 -35.97
C LEU A 153 -23.49 -12.73 -36.29
N TRP A 154 -23.57 -12.30 -37.55
CA TRP A 154 -24.36 -11.16 -38.02
C TRP A 154 -24.09 -9.86 -37.23
N LEU A 155 -22.83 -9.63 -36.90
CA LEU A 155 -22.37 -8.48 -36.12
C LEU A 155 -21.26 -7.74 -36.87
N ASP A 156 -21.55 -6.52 -37.33
CA ASP A 156 -20.54 -5.57 -37.82
C ASP A 156 -20.69 -4.26 -37.05
N ILE A 157 -19.57 -3.77 -36.51
CA ILE A 157 -19.50 -2.53 -35.74
C ILE A 157 -18.38 -1.60 -36.24
N ASN A 158 -17.82 -1.86 -37.41
CA ASN A 158 -16.77 -1.01 -38.00
C ASN A 158 -17.29 0.40 -38.31
N GLY A 159 -16.42 1.41 -38.16
CA GLY A 159 -16.76 2.82 -38.41
C GLY A 159 -17.65 3.47 -37.34
N LEU A 160 -18.26 2.69 -36.44
CA LEU A 160 -18.99 3.21 -35.29
C LEU A 160 -18.03 3.81 -34.26
N SER A 161 -18.50 4.78 -33.46
CA SER A 161 -17.77 5.21 -32.27
C SER A 161 -17.92 4.16 -31.15
N SER A 162 -16.91 4.01 -30.28
CA SER A 162 -16.94 3.10 -29.12
C SER A 162 -18.27 3.12 -28.34
N LYS A 163 -18.89 4.28 -28.15
CA LYS A 163 -20.18 4.40 -27.41
C LYS A 163 -21.37 3.77 -28.16
N VAL A 164 -21.39 3.86 -29.49
CA VAL A 164 -22.43 3.26 -30.33
C VAL A 164 -22.17 1.76 -30.49
N ALA A 165 -20.94 1.38 -30.83
CA ALA A 165 -20.51 -0.01 -30.90
C ALA A 165 -20.78 -0.80 -29.60
N ALA A 166 -20.48 -0.21 -28.43
CA ALA A 166 -20.80 -0.80 -27.13
C ALA A 166 -22.31 -1.04 -26.92
N SER A 167 -23.17 -0.25 -27.58
CA SER A 167 -24.62 -0.43 -27.52
C SER A 167 -25.07 -1.56 -28.44
N GLU A 168 -24.59 -1.59 -29.69
CA GLU A 168 -24.88 -2.66 -30.65
C GLU A 168 -24.42 -4.03 -30.17
N VAL A 169 -23.21 -4.15 -29.60
CA VAL A 169 -22.71 -5.42 -29.04
C VAL A 169 -23.56 -5.90 -27.85
N ILE A 170 -24.04 -4.99 -26.99
CA ILE A 170 -24.93 -5.36 -25.88
C ILE A 170 -26.27 -5.87 -26.41
N ASP A 171 -26.85 -5.18 -27.39
CA ASP A 171 -28.16 -5.54 -27.94
C ASP A 171 -28.07 -6.80 -28.81
N TRP A 172 -26.95 -7.05 -29.51
CA TRP A 172 -26.62 -8.32 -30.14
C TRP A 172 -26.50 -9.45 -29.12
N ALA A 173 -25.79 -9.23 -28.00
CA ALA A 173 -25.61 -10.24 -26.95
C ALA A 173 -26.94 -10.63 -26.29
N GLU A 174 -27.83 -9.66 -26.05
CA GLU A 174 -29.18 -9.91 -25.54
C GLU A 174 -30.07 -10.64 -26.56
N LYS A 175 -29.98 -10.32 -27.86
CA LYS A 175 -30.74 -11.00 -28.93
C LYS A 175 -30.28 -12.44 -29.16
N THR A 176 -28.99 -12.72 -29.03
CA THR A 176 -28.37 -14.04 -29.29
C THR A 176 -28.24 -14.93 -28.05
N ALA A 177 -28.70 -14.45 -26.88
CA ALA A 177 -28.51 -15.11 -25.58
C ALA A 177 -27.04 -15.40 -25.19
N ASN A 178 -26.09 -14.67 -25.79
CA ASN A 178 -24.65 -14.71 -25.46
C ASN A 178 -24.23 -13.62 -24.44
N GLY A 179 -25.21 -12.91 -23.88
CA GLY A 179 -24.99 -11.99 -22.76
C GLY A 179 -26.26 -11.27 -22.33
N LYS A 180 -26.12 -10.46 -21.28
CA LYS A 180 -27.21 -9.65 -20.70
C LYS A 180 -26.67 -8.38 -20.07
N LYS A 181 -27.35 -7.24 -20.27
CA LYS A 181 -26.94 -5.94 -19.74
C LYS A 181 -27.16 -5.90 -18.22
N LYS A 182 -26.14 -6.28 -17.44
CA LYS A 182 -26.15 -6.36 -15.96
C LYS A 182 -26.63 -5.07 -15.26
N ALA A 183 -26.70 -3.95 -15.98
CA ALA A 183 -27.29 -2.68 -15.52
C ALA A 183 -28.84 -2.65 -15.50
N LYS A 184 -29.55 -3.45 -16.31
CA LYS A 184 -31.01 -3.61 -16.20
C LYS A 184 -31.32 -4.44 -14.94
N THR A 185 -32.26 -3.99 -14.11
CA THR A 185 -32.72 -4.71 -12.92
C THR A 185 -34.22 -4.45 -12.70
N LYS A 186 -34.83 -5.12 -11.73
CA LYS A 186 -36.02 -4.57 -11.05
C LYS A 186 -35.57 -3.89 -9.76
N ASP A 187 -36.30 -2.86 -9.35
CA ASP A 187 -36.25 -2.38 -7.97
C ASP A 187 -36.91 -3.43 -7.06
N HIS A 188 -36.25 -3.79 -5.97
CA HIS A 188 -36.72 -4.77 -4.99
C HIS A 188 -37.92 -4.29 -4.16
N LEU A 189 -38.12 -2.97 -3.99
CA LEU A 189 -39.22 -2.44 -3.18
C LEU A 189 -40.51 -2.26 -3.97
N SER A 190 -40.44 -1.73 -5.20
CA SER A 190 -41.60 -1.45 -6.05
C SER A 190 -41.83 -2.45 -7.19
N GLY A 191 -40.90 -3.38 -7.42
CA GLY A 191 -40.96 -4.37 -8.51
C GLY A 191 -40.79 -3.80 -9.93
N LYS A 192 -40.69 -2.46 -10.06
CA LYS A 192 -40.63 -1.75 -11.35
C LYS A 192 -39.29 -1.96 -12.07
N PRO A 193 -39.26 -1.86 -13.41
CA PRO A 193 -38.00 -1.79 -14.15
C PRO A 193 -37.13 -0.64 -13.65
N ALA A 194 -35.87 -0.95 -13.33
CA ALA A 194 -34.90 -0.01 -12.81
C ALA A 194 -33.53 -0.22 -13.46
N ARG A 195 -32.63 0.74 -13.26
CA ARG A 195 -31.24 0.66 -13.74
C ARG A 195 -30.31 0.72 -12.53
N ARG A 196 -29.39 -0.25 -12.43
CA ARG A 196 -28.27 -0.19 -11.48
C ARG A 196 -27.36 0.96 -11.85
N GLU A 197 -26.78 1.60 -10.84
CA GLU A 197 -25.67 2.53 -11.08
C GLU A 197 -24.55 1.79 -11.85
N THR A 198 -24.00 2.48 -12.84
CA THR A 198 -22.94 1.96 -13.74
C THR A 198 -21.58 2.58 -13.44
N SER A 199 -21.55 3.63 -12.62
CA SER A 199 -20.35 4.25 -12.05
C SER A 199 -19.81 3.38 -10.92
N SER A 200 -18.56 2.93 -11.01
CA SER A 200 -17.86 2.32 -9.89
C SER A 200 -17.54 3.38 -8.82
N MET A 201 -17.47 2.98 -7.55
CA MET A 201 -16.83 3.83 -6.54
C MET A 201 -15.36 4.06 -6.93
N PRO A 202 -14.80 5.26 -6.70
CA PRO A 202 -13.39 5.53 -7.00
C PRO A 202 -12.48 4.69 -6.09
N GLN A 203 -11.28 4.35 -6.58
CA GLN A 203 -10.36 3.41 -5.92
C GLN A 203 -10.02 3.76 -4.46
N TRP A 204 -10.02 5.05 -4.10
CA TRP A 204 -9.81 5.50 -2.72
C TRP A 204 -10.96 5.16 -1.76
N ALA A 205 -12.17 4.85 -2.23
CA ALA A 205 -13.32 4.60 -1.38
C ALA A 205 -13.11 3.38 -0.44
N GLY A 206 -12.45 2.31 -0.93
CA GLY A 206 -12.11 1.16 -0.10
C GLY A 206 -11.01 1.45 0.93
N SER A 207 -9.99 2.24 0.56
CA SER A 207 -8.89 2.58 1.47
C SER A 207 -9.28 3.53 2.61
N CYS A 208 -10.52 4.02 2.64
CA CYS A 208 -11.01 4.90 3.71
C CYS A 208 -11.52 4.18 4.96
N TRP A 209 -11.75 2.86 4.88
CA TRP A 209 -12.33 2.06 5.98
C TRP A 209 -11.69 0.69 6.17
N TYR A 210 -10.73 0.29 5.32
CA TYR A 210 -10.08 -1.03 5.36
C TYR A 210 -9.52 -1.43 6.74
N TYR A 211 -9.04 -0.46 7.55
CA TYR A 211 -8.56 -0.69 8.92
C TYR A 211 -9.68 -1.17 9.87
N LEU A 212 -10.94 -0.76 9.67
CA LEU A 212 -12.09 -1.33 10.37
C LEU A 212 -12.31 -2.78 9.94
N ARG A 213 -12.09 -3.09 8.66
CA ARG A 213 -12.31 -4.45 8.15
C ARG A 213 -11.24 -5.43 8.64
N PHE A 214 -10.00 -5.00 8.89
CA PHE A 214 -9.01 -5.84 9.55
C PHE A 214 -9.40 -6.28 10.98
N MET A 215 -10.28 -5.53 11.66
CA MET A 215 -10.82 -5.94 12.97
C MET A 215 -11.77 -7.13 12.86
N ASP A 216 -12.42 -7.34 11.70
CA ASP A 216 -13.39 -8.42 11.48
C ASP A 216 -13.51 -8.87 10.00
N PRO A 217 -12.45 -9.44 9.40
CA PRO A 217 -12.38 -9.62 7.95
C PRO A 217 -13.38 -10.63 7.38
N LYS A 218 -13.93 -11.53 8.22
CA LYS A 218 -14.77 -12.68 7.81
C LYS A 218 -16.28 -12.49 8.07
N ASN A 219 -16.71 -11.33 8.57
CA ASN A 219 -18.13 -11.08 8.90
C ASN A 219 -18.96 -10.70 7.65
N SER A 220 -19.98 -11.48 7.31
CA SER A 220 -20.81 -11.27 6.12
C SER A 220 -21.93 -10.24 6.30
N GLU A 221 -22.37 -9.99 7.53
CA GLU A 221 -23.60 -9.24 7.82
C GLU A 221 -23.36 -7.74 8.06
N GLU A 222 -22.17 -7.39 8.54
CA GLU A 222 -21.80 -6.03 8.91
C GLU A 222 -20.32 -5.71 8.56
N LEU A 223 -19.99 -4.42 8.56
CA LEU A 223 -18.66 -3.92 8.25
C LEU A 223 -17.59 -4.46 9.22
N VAL A 224 -17.89 -4.35 10.53
CA VAL A 224 -17.12 -4.81 11.68
C VAL A 224 -18.08 -5.01 12.85
N ALA A 225 -17.98 -6.14 13.57
CA ALA A 225 -18.79 -6.34 14.77
C ALA A 225 -18.46 -5.29 15.84
N LYS A 226 -19.49 -4.65 16.41
CA LYS A 226 -19.31 -3.57 17.41
C LYS A 226 -18.44 -3.98 18.61
N THR A 227 -18.47 -5.24 19.02
CA THR A 227 -17.60 -5.78 20.08
C THR A 227 -16.12 -5.81 19.68
N LYS A 228 -15.82 -6.04 18.40
CA LYS A 228 -14.46 -6.01 17.84
C LYS A 228 -14.00 -4.58 17.55
N GLU A 229 -14.89 -3.70 17.08
CA GLU A 229 -14.60 -2.25 16.99
C GLU A 229 -14.23 -1.68 18.37
N MET A 230 -14.97 -2.05 19.42
CA MET A 230 -14.67 -1.61 20.80
C MET A 230 -13.42 -2.27 21.40
N TYR A 231 -13.06 -3.49 20.97
CA TYR A 231 -11.84 -4.17 21.42
C TYR A 231 -10.58 -3.58 20.81
N TRP A 232 -10.57 -3.36 19.48
CA TRP A 232 -9.42 -2.79 18.77
C TRP A 232 -9.35 -1.26 18.85
N ASN A 233 -10.50 -0.59 19.03
CA ASN A 233 -10.63 0.85 19.19
C ASN A 233 -9.99 1.64 18.01
N GLN A 234 -9.56 2.88 18.25
CA GLN A 234 -8.78 3.67 17.28
C GLN A 234 -7.38 3.08 17.05
N VAL A 235 -6.83 3.28 15.84
CA VAL A 235 -5.46 2.86 15.51
C VAL A 235 -4.44 3.74 16.24
N ASP A 236 -3.66 3.16 17.17
CA ASP A 236 -2.67 3.89 17.98
C ASP A 236 -1.56 4.55 17.15
N VAL A 237 -1.07 3.87 16.10
CA VAL A 237 0.02 4.35 15.24
C VAL A 237 -0.29 4.01 13.79
N TYR A 238 -0.55 5.04 12.98
CA TYR A 238 -0.69 4.89 11.53
C TYR A 238 0.56 5.35 10.80
N VAL A 239 1.20 4.45 10.04
CA VAL A 239 2.44 4.71 9.29
C VAL A 239 2.12 4.83 7.80
N ALA A 240 2.25 6.04 7.26
CA ALA A 240 2.05 6.33 5.85
C ALA A 240 3.02 7.43 5.36
N GLY A 241 3.24 7.48 4.05
CA GLY A 241 3.97 8.57 3.41
C GLY A 241 3.14 9.86 3.31
N ALA A 242 3.82 10.98 3.14
CA ALA A 242 3.23 12.32 3.17
C ALA A 242 2.31 12.63 1.97
N GLU A 243 2.51 11.94 0.85
CA GLU A 243 1.70 11.99 -0.37
C GLU A 243 0.22 11.67 -0.13
N HIS A 244 -0.12 10.94 0.94
CA HIS A 244 -1.49 10.57 1.28
C HIS A 244 -2.25 11.63 2.11
N ALA A 245 -1.59 12.72 2.54
CA ALA A 245 -2.12 13.70 3.50
C ALA A 245 -3.44 14.37 3.09
N VAL A 246 -3.56 14.79 1.82
CA VAL A 246 -4.71 15.59 1.34
C VAL A 246 -5.87 14.71 0.84
N LEU A 247 -5.60 13.44 0.52
CA LEU A 247 -6.56 12.55 -0.13
C LEU A 247 -6.97 11.40 0.82
N HIS A 248 -6.23 10.30 0.83
CA HIS A 248 -6.57 9.11 1.62
C HIS A 248 -6.71 9.43 3.12
N LEU A 249 -5.85 10.25 3.71
CA LEU A 249 -5.92 10.59 5.14
C LEU A 249 -7.08 11.55 5.48
N LEU A 250 -7.46 12.43 4.57
CA LEU A 250 -8.64 13.28 4.73
C LEU A 250 -9.92 12.45 4.67
N TYR A 251 -10.08 11.61 3.64
CA TYR A 251 -11.26 10.76 3.50
C TYR A 251 -11.33 9.67 4.58
N SER A 252 -10.22 9.07 5.01
CA SER A 252 -10.23 8.10 6.12
C SER A 252 -10.73 8.72 7.42
N ARG A 253 -10.40 9.99 7.69
CA ARG A 253 -10.96 10.74 8.83
C ARG A 253 -12.43 11.09 8.64
N PHE A 254 -12.87 11.43 7.43
CA PHE A 254 -14.29 11.64 7.11
C PHE A 254 -15.12 10.37 7.33
N TRP A 255 -14.65 9.22 6.83
CA TRP A 255 -15.31 7.92 7.01
C TRP A 255 -15.21 7.40 8.45
N HIS A 256 -14.11 7.64 9.19
CA HIS A 256 -14.06 7.32 10.64
C HIS A 256 -15.06 8.15 11.44
N LYS A 257 -15.26 9.40 11.04
CA LYS A 257 -16.25 10.28 11.68
C LYS A 257 -17.68 9.88 11.36
N ILE A 258 -17.95 9.23 10.23
CA ILE A 258 -19.29 8.90 9.74
C ILE A 258 -19.55 7.40 9.89
N MET A 259 -20.21 7.02 10.98
CA MET A 259 -20.66 5.63 11.19
C MET A 259 -22.18 5.50 11.11
N LYS A 260 -22.65 4.34 10.63
CA LYS A 260 -24.07 3.97 10.60
C LYS A 260 -24.53 3.56 12.00
N SER A 261 -25.61 4.16 12.50
CA SER A 261 -26.28 3.84 13.75
C SER A 261 -27.78 3.76 13.50
N GLY A 262 -28.36 2.56 13.57
CA GLY A 262 -29.67 2.31 12.97
C GLY A 262 -29.64 2.63 11.48
N ASP A 263 -30.67 3.30 10.95
CA ASP A 263 -30.74 3.70 9.53
C ASP A 263 -30.12 5.08 9.21
N SER A 264 -29.40 5.67 10.17
CA SER A 264 -28.82 7.02 10.04
C SER A 264 -27.30 7.04 10.21
N PHE A 265 -26.66 8.07 9.66
CA PHE A 265 -25.23 8.34 9.80
C PHE A 265 -25.00 9.42 10.88
N VAL A 266 -24.02 9.21 11.76
CA VAL A 266 -23.75 10.10 12.93
C VAL A 266 -22.26 10.42 13.04
N LEU A 267 -21.94 11.63 13.52
CA LEU A 267 -20.57 12.14 13.69
C LEU A 267 -19.89 11.67 14.99
N LYS A 268 -18.64 11.21 14.88
CA LYS A 268 -17.77 10.72 15.97
C LYS A 268 -16.57 11.67 16.17
N ASP A 269 -16.66 12.59 17.14
CA ASP A 269 -15.67 13.66 17.35
C ASP A 269 -14.70 13.40 18.52
N ASP A 270 -13.44 13.06 18.19
CA ASP A 270 -12.31 13.02 19.13
C ASP A 270 -11.11 13.83 18.55
N PRO A 271 -10.43 14.69 19.35
CA PRO A 271 -9.26 15.47 18.93
C PRO A 271 -7.90 14.77 19.09
N ASN A 272 -7.82 13.60 19.73
CA ASN A 272 -6.55 12.98 20.19
C ASN A 272 -5.83 12.11 19.14
N ILE A 273 -6.29 12.09 17.88
CA ILE A 273 -5.66 11.29 16.81
C ILE A 273 -4.40 12.00 16.28
N TYR A 274 -3.24 11.55 16.72
CA TYR A 274 -1.93 12.00 16.24
C TYR A 274 -1.48 11.19 15.02
N LEU A 275 -1.07 11.88 13.94
CA LEU A 275 -0.64 11.22 12.70
C LEU A 275 0.85 11.49 12.42
N ILE A 276 1.63 10.41 12.41
CA ILE A 276 3.09 10.47 12.26
C ILE A 276 3.48 10.05 10.84
N ALA A 277 3.36 10.98 9.89
CA ALA A 277 3.89 10.79 8.55
C ALA A 277 5.42 10.63 8.60
N ARG A 278 5.96 9.56 8.01
CA ARG A 278 7.41 9.32 7.94
C ARG A 278 7.87 9.27 6.49
N SER A 279 8.93 10.01 6.18
CA SER A 279 9.68 9.85 4.92
C SER A 279 10.68 8.70 5.05
N HIS A 280 10.75 7.87 4.00
CA HIS A 280 11.67 6.72 3.95
C HIS A 280 13.06 7.16 3.47
N LYS A 281 14.16 6.70 4.09
CA LYS A 281 15.50 6.79 3.47
C LYS A 281 16.60 5.88 4.04
N MET A 282 17.23 5.15 3.11
CA MET A 282 18.61 4.63 3.10
C MET A 282 19.03 3.54 4.13
N SER A 283 20.07 2.81 3.75
CA SER A 283 20.41 1.48 4.29
C SER A 283 21.29 1.49 5.55
N VAL A 284 21.04 0.52 6.42
CA VAL A 284 21.61 0.42 7.79
C VAL A 284 22.90 -0.42 7.83
N HIS A 285 23.38 -0.92 6.68
CA HIS A 285 24.41 -1.97 6.56
C HIS A 285 25.71 -1.68 7.34
N ARG A 286 26.23 -0.44 7.28
CA ARG A 286 27.45 -0.02 8.02
C ARG A 286 27.23 0.23 9.52
N PHE A 287 26.00 0.19 10.02
CA PHE A 287 25.69 0.19 11.45
C PHE A 287 25.56 -1.25 11.96
N LEU A 288 24.74 -2.08 11.30
CA LEU A 288 24.56 -3.50 11.64
C LEU A 288 25.90 -4.25 11.70
N GLY A 289 26.73 -4.11 10.66
CA GLY A 289 28.07 -4.69 10.62
C GLY A 289 29.11 -4.06 11.57
N ARG A 290 28.74 -3.07 12.40
CA ARG A 290 29.54 -2.60 13.54
C ARG A 290 28.98 -3.14 14.86
N THR A 291 27.66 -3.13 15.03
CA THR A 291 26.99 -3.75 16.19
C THR A 291 27.30 -5.24 16.29
N TRP A 292 27.25 -5.98 15.17
CA TRP A 292 27.63 -7.40 15.12
C TRP A 292 29.04 -7.65 15.66
N ARG A 293 30.04 -6.88 15.18
CA ARG A 293 31.44 -7.01 15.63
C ARG A 293 31.69 -6.56 17.06
N LEU A 294 30.77 -5.82 17.68
CA LEU A 294 30.83 -5.45 19.09
C LEU A 294 30.24 -6.55 20.00
N VAL A 295 29.27 -7.32 19.50
CA VAL A 295 28.64 -8.43 20.24
C VAL A 295 29.40 -9.75 20.06
N VAL A 296 29.71 -10.10 18.81
CA VAL A 296 30.26 -11.41 18.38
C VAL A 296 31.77 -11.35 18.14
N GLY A 297 32.34 -10.14 18.11
CA GLY A 297 33.76 -9.89 17.84
C GLY A 297 34.11 -9.89 16.35
N SER A 298 35.42 -9.90 16.04
CA SER A 298 35.92 -10.13 14.67
C SER A 298 35.99 -11.62 14.37
N PRO A 299 35.70 -12.06 13.13
CA PRO A 299 35.88 -13.44 12.73
C PRO A 299 37.37 -13.84 12.77
N LEU A 300 37.60 -15.14 12.94
CA LEU A 300 38.90 -15.80 12.85
C LEU A 300 39.30 -15.98 11.37
N SER A 301 40.53 -16.46 11.14
CA SER A 301 41.10 -16.63 9.79
C SER A 301 40.40 -17.67 8.91
N ASP A 302 39.54 -18.51 9.51
CA ASP A 302 38.69 -19.50 8.86
C ASP A 302 37.24 -19.00 8.63
N GLY A 303 36.93 -17.76 9.06
CA GLY A 303 35.59 -17.16 8.98
C GLY A 303 34.69 -17.43 10.20
N THR A 304 35.10 -18.28 11.15
CA THR A 304 34.31 -18.59 12.35
C THR A 304 34.41 -17.50 13.42
N PHE A 305 33.49 -17.49 14.39
CA PHE A 305 33.52 -16.56 15.52
C PHE A 305 33.90 -17.26 16.84
N LYS A 306 34.54 -16.53 17.76
CA LYS A 306 35.16 -17.07 18.98
C LYS A 306 34.18 -17.68 20.00
N ASP A 307 32.91 -17.33 19.91
CA ASP A 307 31.82 -17.81 20.74
C ASP A 307 31.09 -19.02 20.13
N GLY A 308 31.50 -19.47 18.94
CA GLY A 308 30.84 -20.52 18.18
C GLY A 308 29.67 -20.03 17.31
N THR A 309 29.44 -18.71 17.22
CA THR A 309 28.42 -18.15 16.32
C THR A 309 28.74 -18.48 14.86
N VAL A 310 27.75 -19.01 14.15
CA VAL A 310 27.79 -19.30 12.70
C VAL A 310 26.88 -18.30 11.98
N VAL A 311 27.30 -17.84 10.80
CA VAL A 311 26.45 -17.05 9.90
C VAL A 311 25.88 -18.00 8.84
N THR A 312 24.57 -17.94 8.65
CA THR A 312 23.81 -18.76 7.69
C THR A 312 23.02 -17.85 6.76
N ASP A 313 22.87 -18.25 5.50
CA ASP A 313 21.98 -17.60 4.53
C ASP A 313 20.51 -18.12 4.63
N GLU A 314 20.24 -19.01 5.59
CA GLU A 314 18.90 -19.54 5.90
C GLU A 314 18.03 -18.53 6.69
N ASP A 315 16.71 -18.56 6.46
CA ASP A 315 15.75 -17.73 7.17
C ASP A 315 15.69 -18.05 8.69
N PRO A 316 15.61 -17.03 9.57
CA PRO A 316 15.61 -17.23 11.01
C PRO A 316 14.32 -17.90 11.51
N THR A 317 14.47 -18.98 12.29
CA THR A 317 13.33 -19.68 12.89
C THR A 317 12.54 -18.82 13.87
N LEU A 318 11.29 -19.18 14.10
CA LEU A 318 10.38 -18.48 15.03
C LEU A 318 10.89 -18.50 16.49
N GLU A 319 11.72 -19.48 16.87
CA GLU A 319 12.52 -19.49 18.10
C GLU A 319 13.56 -18.35 18.11
N GLN A 320 14.38 -18.24 17.05
CA GLN A 320 15.44 -17.23 16.90
C GLN A 320 14.90 -15.79 16.75
N LEU A 321 13.67 -15.63 16.27
CA LEU A 321 12.97 -14.33 16.23
C LEU A 321 12.40 -13.90 17.59
N ARG A 322 12.08 -14.85 18.50
CA ARG A 322 11.46 -14.54 19.80
C ARG A 322 12.27 -13.56 20.67
N PRO A 323 13.62 -13.57 20.72
CA PRO A 323 14.43 -12.55 21.37
C PRO A 323 14.19 -11.11 20.88
N LEU A 324 13.88 -10.89 19.60
CA LEU A 324 13.63 -9.54 19.04
C LEU A 324 12.34 -8.92 19.59
N HIS A 325 11.38 -9.75 20.01
CA HIS A 325 10.14 -9.32 20.66
C HIS A 325 10.27 -9.13 22.19
N LYS A 326 11.46 -9.33 22.79
CA LYS A 326 11.68 -8.93 24.18
C LYS A 326 11.76 -7.40 24.27
N CYS A 327 10.75 -6.78 24.87
CA CYS A 327 10.77 -5.36 25.18
C CYS A 327 12.07 -4.99 25.93
N ILE A 328 12.70 -3.88 25.53
CA ILE A 328 13.83 -3.30 26.26
C ILE A 328 13.36 -3.04 27.70
N ALA A 329 14.11 -3.56 28.68
CA ALA A 329 13.78 -3.39 30.08
C ALA A 329 13.69 -1.90 30.44
N LYS A 330 12.68 -1.52 31.23
CA LYS A 330 12.54 -0.14 31.72
C LYS A 330 13.82 0.26 32.46
N ALA A 331 14.43 1.37 32.02
CA ALA A 331 15.63 1.89 32.66
C ALA A 331 15.41 2.14 34.16
N ASP A 332 16.33 1.66 34.99
CA ASP A 332 16.33 1.88 36.43
C ASP A 332 16.82 3.32 36.73
N PRO A 333 16.00 4.17 37.38
CA PRO A 333 16.39 5.52 37.75
C PRO A 333 17.63 5.60 38.67
N ALA A 334 18.00 4.52 39.35
CA ALA A 334 19.22 4.49 40.17
C ALA A 334 20.50 4.74 39.36
N TYR A 335 20.57 4.22 38.13
CA TYR A 335 21.71 4.41 37.22
C TYR A 335 21.66 5.70 36.40
N LEU A 336 20.61 6.53 36.57
CA LEU A 336 20.43 7.80 35.86
C LEU A 336 20.86 9.02 36.70
N LYS A 337 21.49 8.80 37.85
CA LYS A 337 22.04 9.87 38.71
C LYS A 337 23.51 10.11 38.41
N GLU A 338 23.83 11.31 37.92
CA GLU A 338 25.21 11.79 37.83
C GLU A 338 25.60 12.49 39.14
N SER A 339 26.71 12.10 39.77
CA SER A 339 27.22 12.74 41.01
C SER A 339 27.78 14.14 40.79
N THR A 340 28.18 14.45 39.55
CA THR A 340 28.77 15.72 39.13
C THR A 340 28.28 16.08 37.73
N SER A 341 27.83 17.32 37.53
CA SER A 341 27.32 17.81 36.25
C SER A 341 28.21 18.90 35.66
N VAL A 342 28.26 18.95 34.33
CA VAL A 342 29.02 19.96 33.57
C VAL A 342 28.18 21.24 33.42
N LEU A 343 28.42 22.23 34.28
CA LEU A 343 27.68 23.49 34.25
C LEU A 343 28.30 24.48 33.24
N PRO A 344 27.59 24.88 32.17
CA PRO A 344 28.08 25.90 31.25
C PRO A 344 28.05 27.29 31.90
N VAL A 345 29.16 28.01 31.76
CA VAL A 345 29.31 29.38 32.27
C VAL A 345 29.23 30.38 31.12
N GLN A 346 28.26 31.29 31.22
CA GLN A 346 28.08 32.43 30.33
C GLN A 346 28.49 33.73 31.00
N ILE A 347 28.98 34.67 30.19
CA ILE A 347 29.28 36.03 30.63
C ILE A 347 28.65 36.99 29.63
N ASN A 348 27.71 37.81 30.12
CA ASN A 348 26.81 38.63 29.31
C ASN A 348 26.11 37.83 28.20
N GLY A 349 25.63 36.62 28.51
CA GLY A 349 24.89 35.75 27.57
C GLY A 349 25.74 35.05 26.50
N LYS A 350 27.08 35.12 26.56
CA LYS A 350 27.97 34.33 25.71
C LYS A 350 28.69 33.28 26.54
N THR A 351 28.59 32.01 26.16
CA THR A 351 29.30 30.90 26.81
C THR A 351 30.81 31.11 26.70
N ARG A 352 31.52 30.98 27.83
CA ARG A 352 32.98 31.19 27.94
C ARG A 352 33.73 29.94 28.40
N GLY A 353 33.05 28.99 29.02
CA GLY A 353 33.61 27.74 29.50
C GLY A 353 32.55 26.88 30.19
N THR A 354 33.02 25.88 30.92
CA THR A 354 32.22 24.92 31.68
C THR A 354 32.99 24.58 32.95
N ILE A 355 32.29 24.49 34.09
CA ILE A 355 32.84 23.99 35.35
C ILE A 355 32.16 22.67 35.73
N GLN A 356 32.82 21.83 36.53
CA GLN A 356 32.18 20.67 37.15
C GLN A 356 31.53 21.11 38.47
N VAL A 357 30.30 20.70 38.73
CA VAL A 357 29.58 21.00 39.98
C VAL A 357 28.82 19.77 40.50
N GLU A 358 28.74 19.63 41.82
CA GLU A 358 27.90 18.62 42.48
C GLU A 358 26.41 18.99 42.39
N GLU A 359 25.50 18.01 42.56
CA GLU A 359 24.04 18.23 42.50
C GLU A 359 23.55 19.29 43.50
N THR A 360 24.22 19.42 44.65
CA THR A 360 23.90 20.35 45.74
C THR A 360 24.60 21.72 45.65
N CYS A 361 25.34 22.00 44.57
CA CYS A 361 26.09 23.24 44.38
C CYS A 361 25.20 24.49 44.41
N SER A 362 25.54 25.49 45.23
CA SER A 362 24.82 26.77 45.28
C SER A 362 25.27 27.75 44.18
N GLU A 363 24.57 28.89 44.06
CA GLU A 363 25.00 29.99 43.18
C GLU A 363 26.40 30.51 43.56
N GLU A 364 26.72 30.56 44.85
CA GLU A 364 28.00 31.11 45.32
C GLU A 364 29.14 30.14 45.04
N ASP A 365 28.95 28.83 45.29
CA ASP A 365 29.95 27.80 44.98
C ASP A 365 30.22 27.74 43.47
N ALA A 366 29.16 27.76 42.65
CA ALA A 366 29.28 27.79 41.19
C ALA A 366 29.98 29.07 40.70
N PHE A 367 29.72 30.21 41.33
CA PHE A 367 30.38 31.47 41.00
C PHE A 367 31.84 31.49 41.47
N GLN A 368 32.17 30.93 42.63
CA GLN A 368 33.54 30.81 43.13
C GLN A 368 34.37 29.90 42.23
N LEU A 369 33.86 28.72 41.85
CA LEU A 369 34.49 27.82 40.88
C LEU A 369 34.71 28.51 39.53
N ALA A 370 33.71 29.25 39.02
CA ALA A 370 33.84 30.03 37.79
C ALA A 370 34.82 31.22 37.91
N SER A 371 35.12 31.69 39.11
CA SER A 371 36.09 32.76 39.37
C SER A 371 37.51 32.23 39.61
N GLN A 372 37.66 30.94 39.94
CA GLN A 372 38.94 30.27 40.13
C GLN A 372 39.45 29.56 38.85
N ASP A 373 38.57 29.25 37.88
CA ASP A 373 38.97 28.70 36.57
C ASP A 373 39.77 29.72 35.72
N GLU A 374 40.96 29.32 35.25
CA GLU A 374 41.90 30.14 34.47
C GLU A 374 41.33 30.74 33.17
N LYS A 375 40.28 30.11 32.60
CA LYS A 375 39.68 30.53 31.33
C LYS A 375 38.53 31.51 31.56
N LEU A 376 37.89 31.46 32.71
CA LEU A 376 36.74 32.27 33.11
C LEU A 376 37.13 33.49 33.96
N SER A 377 38.06 33.35 34.91
CA SER A 377 38.52 34.39 35.84
C SER A 377 38.84 35.72 35.15
N LYS A 378 39.63 35.69 34.08
CA LYS A 378 40.03 36.85 33.25
C LYS A 378 38.88 37.70 32.67
N TYR A 379 37.64 37.19 32.68
CA TYR A 379 36.44 37.94 32.29
C TYR A 379 35.67 38.54 33.47
N LEU A 380 35.92 38.05 34.68
CA LEU A 380 35.29 38.44 35.95
C LEU A 380 36.19 39.39 36.77
N ASP A 381 37.51 39.19 36.69
CA ASP A 381 38.53 39.95 37.43
C ASP A 381 38.40 41.47 37.21
N GLY A 382 38.25 42.19 38.32
CA GLY A 382 38.11 43.64 38.33
C GLY A 382 36.86 44.16 37.59
N LYS A 383 35.80 43.35 37.44
CA LYS A 383 34.52 43.77 36.83
C LYS A 383 33.42 43.90 37.88
N SER A 384 32.63 44.96 37.79
CA SER A 384 31.38 45.08 38.55
C SER A 384 30.37 44.05 38.02
N ILE A 385 29.81 43.26 38.93
CA ILE A 385 28.82 42.22 38.63
C ILE A 385 27.44 42.83 38.87
N LYS A 386 26.69 43.04 37.79
CA LYS A 386 25.35 43.62 37.82
C LYS A 386 24.32 42.63 38.36
N LYS A 387 24.44 41.36 37.95
CA LYS A 387 23.53 40.27 38.34
C LYS A 387 24.15 38.91 37.99
N ARG A 388 23.99 37.92 38.86
CA ARG A 388 24.16 36.50 38.50
C ARG A 388 22.79 35.88 38.18
N ILE A 389 22.78 34.92 37.27
CA ILE A 389 21.62 34.07 36.97
C ILE A 389 22.12 32.64 37.03
N PHE A 390 21.88 31.98 38.15
CA PHE A 390 22.11 30.55 38.33
C PHE A 390 20.81 29.76 38.10
N VAL A 391 20.93 28.64 37.38
CA VAL A 391 19.88 27.62 37.30
C VAL A 391 20.56 26.28 37.59
N PRO A 392 20.24 25.61 38.72
CA PRO A 392 20.87 24.35 39.11
C PRO A 392 20.91 23.33 37.99
N SER A 393 22.07 22.67 37.85
CA SER A 393 22.38 21.65 36.84
C SER A 393 22.10 22.08 35.38
N LYS A 394 22.05 23.39 35.09
CA LYS A 394 21.74 23.92 33.75
C LYS A 394 22.65 25.06 33.29
N ILE A 395 22.83 26.13 34.08
CA ILE A 395 23.64 27.28 33.66
C ILE A 395 24.06 28.19 34.83
N LEU A 396 25.22 28.83 34.70
CA LEU A 396 25.56 30.07 35.39
C LEU A 396 25.79 31.17 34.34
N ASN A 397 25.03 32.27 34.39
CA ASN A 397 25.24 33.43 33.52
C ASN A 397 25.54 34.67 34.37
N VAL A 398 26.77 35.18 34.27
CA VAL A 398 27.22 36.39 34.97
C VAL A 398 27.01 37.62 34.07
N ILE A 399 26.15 38.53 34.51
CA ILE A 399 25.90 39.80 33.84
C ILE A 399 26.81 40.84 34.50
N LEU A 400 27.73 41.38 33.70
CA LEU A 400 28.68 42.41 34.13
C LEU A 400 28.16 43.79 33.76
N ASP A 401 28.47 44.80 34.56
CA ASP A 401 28.15 46.18 34.19
C ASP A 401 28.91 46.59 32.93
N ARG A 402 28.13 47.04 31.93
CA ARG A 402 28.69 47.78 30.81
C ARG A 402 28.95 49.21 31.28
N GLY A 403 30.16 49.44 31.81
CA GLY A 403 30.72 50.79 31.86
C GLY A 403 30.61 51.45 30.47
N ASN A 404 30.34 52.75 30.41
CA ASN A 404 29.85 53.45 29.22
C ASN A 404 30.80 53.42 28.00
N VAL A 405 30.83 52.29 27.29
CA VAL A 405 31.30 52.20 25.91
C VAL A 405 30.27 52.94 25.06
N LYS A 406 30.55 54.23 24.78
CA LYS A 406 29.83 54.99 23.75
C LYS A 406 29.82 54.14 22.48
N ALA A 407 28.63 53.86 21.95
CA ALA A 407 28.52 53.17 20.68
C ALA A 407 29.18 54.05 19.61
N ALA A 408 30.24 53.53 18.98
CA ALA A 408 30.79 54.12 17.77
C ALA A 408 29.71 53.96 16.68
N VAL A 409 29.04 55.06 16.36
CA VAL A 409 28.04 55.13 15.28
C VAL A 409 28.72 54.72 13.97
N ARG A 410 28.03 53.91 13.17
CA ARG A 410 28.48 53.38 11.89
C ARG A 410 27.32 53.25 10.94
#